data_AF-A0A2V5Q503-F1
#
_entry.id   AF-A0A2V5Q503-F1
#
_cell.length_a   1.000
_cell.length_b   1.000
_cell.length_c   1.000
_cell.angle_alpha   90.00
_cell.angle_beta   90.00
_cell.angle_gamma   90.00
#
_symmetry.space_group_name_H-M   'P 1'
#
loop_
_entity.id
_entity.type
_entity.pdbx_description
1 polymer ?
#
loop_
_entity_poly.entity_id
_entity_poly.type
_entity_poly.pdbx_seq_one_letter_code
_entity_poly.pdbx_strand_id
1 'polypeptide(L)'
;MSARAFIFLAMVVVVSKTQAGAVLRGVVLSNELGGPPMGNIEVSALVGNTNNTDANGKFTFSFPNKKPGDTVRLIVRKEGYVVVNDIQLELTLPADPEERPAIILLCKEGDREEMGRRFYKLKSVEAIDETYKKKVQDAQNASAAELAKLRQERDQAKAIDETYKKKLQDAQNASAAELAKLRQERDQAKALDETYKKKLQDAQNASAAELAKLSQERDQAKGATDTVVEGLAKQKPGVGSELYRTTTRLFLDGKVDRALVALSDEKLRELSKAPKEKKVEAEKTTKEAIQAWLLKGQLLTVQFRFDDAEKAYQGAIETSPESFEANFAFAWFSQQLNHYDKAKSAYGRSLELARRNQDDGEIAMTLNNLAMLDGDQ
;
A
#
# COMPACT_ATOMS: atom_id res chain seq x y z
N MET A 1 -49.45 64.82 -11.76
CA MET A 1 -48.28 63.92 -11.62
C MET A 1 -48.40 63.18 -10.29
N SER A 2 -48.69 61.88 -10.30
CA SER A 2 -48.38 60.96 -9.20
C SER A 2 -48.48 59.55 -9.75
N ALA A 3 -47.33 58.96 -10.10
CA ALA A 3 -47.24 57.59 -10.56
C ALA A 3 -47.09 56.67 -9.35
N ARG A 4 -48.05 55.77 -9.15
CA ARG A 4 -48.02 54.74 -8.10
C ARG A 4 -47.10 53.62 -8.54
N ALA A 5 -45.95 53.49 -7.87
CA ALA A 5 -45.04 52.36 -8.04
C ALA A 5 -45.63 51.12 -7.33
N PHE A 6 -45.96 50.09 -8.10
CA PHE A 6 -46.26 48.75 -7.57
C PHE A 6 -44.95 48.01 -7.35
N ILE A 7 -44.60 47.76 -6.08
CA ILE A 7 -43.48 46.90 -5.70
C ILE A 7 -43.98 45.45 -5.78
N PHE A 8 -43.50 44.70 -6.77
CA PHE A 8 -43.64 43.25 -6.81
C PHE A 8 -42.66 42.63 -5.81
N LEU A 9 -43.20 42.12 -4.70
CA LEU A 9 -42.43 41.32 -3.74
C LEU A 9 -42.23 39.91 -4.31
N ALA A 10 -41.07 39.66 -4.91
CA ALA A 10 -40.67 38.33 -5.36
C ALA A 10 -40.36 37.45 -4.15
N MET A 11 -41.26 36.51 -3.84
CA MET A 11 -41.07 35.49 -2.81
C MET A 11 -40.04 34.46 -3.31
N VAL A 12 -38.78 34.64 -2.92
CA VAL A 12 -37.71 33.65 -3.17
C VAL A 12 -37.98 32.44 -2.28
N VAL A 13 -38.54 31.38 -2.87
CA VAL A 13 -38.58 30.06 -2.23
C VAL A 13 -37.15 29.52 -2.22
N VAL A 14 -36.44 29.70 -1.11
CA VAL A 14 -35.19 28.99 -0.85
C VAL A 14 -35.56 27.53 -0.61
N VAL A 15 -35.49 26.71 -1.68
CA VAL A 15 -35.53 25.26 -1.54
C VAL A 15 -34.21 24.86 -0.91
N SER A 16 -34.17 24.82 0.42
CA SER A 16 -33.09 24.18 1.16
C SER A 16 -33.05 22.73 0.73
N LYS A 17 -32.10 22.34 -0.13
CA LYS A 17 -31.77 20.94 -0.34
C LYS A 17 -31.33 20.40 1.02
N THR A 18 -32.23 19.77 1.77
CA THR A 18 -31.85 18.95 2.91
C THR A 18 -31.05 17.79 2.34
N GLN A 19 -29.73 17.93 2.35
CA GLN A 19 -28.83 16.85 2.00
C GLN A 19 -29.11 15.73 3.00
N ALA A 20 -29.57 14.57 2.52
CA ALA A 20 -29.81 13.42 3.37
C ALA A 20 -28.51 13.11 4.14
N GLY A 21 -28.62 13.00 5.47
CA GLY A 21 -27.47 12.72 6.32
C GLY A 21 -26.77 11.44 5.90
N ALA A 22 -25.46 11.41 6.07
CA ALA A 22 -24.67 10.22 5.77
C ALA A 22 -25.11 9.03 6.62
N VAL A 23 -25.19 7.85 6.02
CA VAL A 23 -25.52 6.60 6.70
C VAL A 23 -24.30 5.71 6.74
N LEU A 24 -24.05 5.11 7.90
CA LEU A 24 -23.04 4.08 8.07
C LEU A 24 -23.73 2.78 8.45
N ARG A 25 -23.48 1.73 7.67
CA ARG A 25 -23.87 0.36 8.01
C ARG A 25 -22.62 -0.44 8.33
N GLY A 26 -22.78 -1.43 9.18
CA GLY A 26 -21.67 -2.29 9.52
C GLY A 26 -22.10 -3.58 10.19
N VAL A 27 -21.12 -4.43 10.42
CA VAL A 27 -21.28 -5.73 11.05
C VAL A 27 -20.14 -5.99 12.02
N VAL A 28 -20.46 -6.58 13.17
CA VAL A 28 -19.49 -7.09 14.13
C VAL A 28 -19.37 -8.61 13.95
N LEU A 29 -18.15 -9.08 13.72
CA LEU A 29 -17.82 -10.50 13.53
C LEU A 29 -16.86 -10.97 14.61
N SER A 30 -16.92 -12.25 14.94
CA SER A 30 -16.01 -12.89 15.88
C SER A 30 -14.70 -13.27 15.18
N ASN A 31 -13.58 -12.91 15.80
CA ASN A 31 -12.20 -13.31 15.50
C ASN A 31 -11.62 -12.79 14.17
N GLU A 32 -12.23 -13.11 13.03
CA GLU A 32 -11.65 -12.90 11.71
C GLU A 32 -12.68 -12.50 10.66
N LEU A 33 -12.20 -12.07 9.49
CA LEU A 33 -13.08 -11.75 8.35
C LEU A 33 -13.83 -13.01 7.90
N GLY A 34 -15.16 -12.91 7.80
CA GLY A 34 -16.03 -14.05 7.53
C GLY A 34 -16.37 -14.91 8.76
N GLY A 35 -15.89 -14.53 9.95
CA GLY A 35 -16.25 -15.19 11.20
C GLY A 35 -17.73 -15.01 11.59
N PRO A 36 -18.20 -15.71 12.64
CA PRO A 36 -19.60 -15.65 13.06
C PRO A 36 -20.06 -14.23 13.44
N PRO A 37 -21.28 -13.81 13.06
CA PRO A 37 -21.81 -12.52 13.48
C PRO A 37 -22.01 -12.46 15.00
N MET A 38 -21.75 -11.29 15.59
CA MET A 38 -21.90 -11.07 17.03
C MET A 38 -23.03 -10.09 17.32
N GLY A 39 -24.14 -10.61 17.85
CA GLY A 39 -25.25 -9.78 18.32
C GLY A 39 -25.05 -9.20 19.72
N ASN A 40 -25.86 -8.18 20.03
CA ASN A 40 -25.86 -7.47 21.31
C ASN A 40 -24.49 -6.90 21.70
N ILE A 41 -23.78 -6.34 20.72
CA ILE A 41 -22.53 -5.61 20.93
C ILE A 41 -22.85 -4.13 20.96
N GLU A 42 -22.43 -3.43 22.02
CA GLU A 42 -22.57 -1.99 22.11
C GLU A 42 -21.57 -1.35 21.14
N VAL A 43 -22.10 -0.66 20.14
CA VAL A 43 -21.33 0.19 19.23
C VAL A 43 -21.83 1.63 19.42
N SER A 44 -20.91 2.58 19.54
CA SER A 44 -21.23 4.00 19.65
C SER A 44 -20.40 4.82 18.68
N ALA A 45 -20.98 5.91 18.16
CA ALA A 45 -20.20 7.00 17.57
C ALA A 45 -19.97 8.08 18.63
N LEU A 46 -18.82 8.78 18.56
CA LEU A 46 -18.32 9.72 19.58
C LEU A 46 -19.28 10.88 19.97
N VAL A 47 -20.43 11.01 19.31
CA VAL A 47 -21.53 11.92 19.66
C VAL A 47 -22.85 11.15 19.72
N GLY A 48 -23.28 10.78 20.94
CA GLY A 48 -24.67 10.46 21.33
C GLY A 48 -25.36 9.23 20.73
N ASN A 49 -24.86 8.70 19.62
CA ASN A 49 -25.49 7.59 18.92
C ASN A 49 -24.89 6.28 19.41
N THR A 50 -25.61 5.57 20.28
CA THR A 50 -25.29 4.20 20.69
C THR A 50 -26.32 3.26 20.08
N ASN A 51 -25.86 2.14 19.55
CA ASN A 51 -26.70 1.10 18.97
C ASN A 51 -26.12 -0.26 19.34
N ASN A 52 -27.00 -1.22 19.63
CA ASN A 52 -26.57 -2.60 19.81
C ASN A 52 -26.69 -3.33 18.48
N THR A 53 -25.74 -4.20 18.19
CA THR A 53 -25.85 -5.06 17.01
C THR A 53 -27.06 -5.99 17.11
N ASP A 54 -27.72 -6.24 15.98
CA ASP A 54 -28.81 -7.21 15.88
C ASP A 54 -28.32 -8.67 15.98
N ALA A 55 -29.21 -9.66 15.89
CA ALA A 55 -28.85 -11.08 15.96
C ALA A 55 -27.86 -11.52 14.85
N ASN A 56 -27.76 -10.77 13.75
CA ASN A 56 -26.82 -10.98 12.66
C ASN A 56 -25.58 -10.08 12.77
N GLY A 57 -25.36 -9.48 13.94
CA GLY A 57 -24.21 -8.62 14.23
C GLY A 57 -24.25 -7.27 13.53
N LYS A 58 -25.36 -6.90 12.88
CA LYS A 58 -25.44 -5.66 12.09
C LYS A 58 -25.78 -4.46 12.94
N PHE A 59 -25.23 -3.31 12.57
CA PHE A 59 -25.59 -2.01 13.13
C PHE A 59 -25.78 -0.97 12.03
N THR A 60 -26.52 0.09 12.34
CA THR A 60 -26.70 1.23 11.44
C THR A 60 -26.67 2.53 12.23
N PHE A 61 -25.93 3.52 11.73
CA PHE A 61 -25.94 4.89 12.21
C PHE A 61 -26.37 5.84 11.10
N SER A 62 -27.19 6.82 11.46
CA SER A 62 -27.49 7.97 10.62
C SER A 62 -26.81 9.19 11.21
N PHE A 63 -26.16 9.98 10.37
CA PHE A 63 -25.47 11.21 10.74
C PHE A 63 -26.10 12.40 10.01
N PRO A 64 -27.17 13.00 10.56
CA PRO A 64 -27.91 14.08 9.90
C PRO A 64 -27.06 15.29 9.49
N ASN A 65 -25.97 15.55 10.24
CA ASN A 65 -25.10 16.70 10.06
C ASN A 65 -23.73 16.33 9.45
N LYS A 66 -23.57 15.11 8.94
CA LYS A 66 -22.35 14.68 8.23
C LYS A 66 -22.69 14.26 6.81
N LYS A 67 -21.71 14.38 5.94
CA LYS A 67 -21.77 13.96 4.54
C LYS A 67 -20.77 12.84 4.27
N PRO A 68 -20.94 12.06 3.18
CA PRO A 68 -19.90 11.18 2.68
C PRO A 68 -18.56 11.91 2.57
N GLY A 69 -17.48 11.27 3.01
CA GLY A 69 -16.16 11.88 3.10
C GLY A 69 -15.80 12.44 4.49
N ASP A 70 -16.77 12.69 5.37
CA ASP A 70 -16.48 13.09 6.74
C ASP A 70 -15.97 11.90 7.57
N THR A 71 -15.05 12.16 8.49
CA THR A 71 -14.53 11.11 9.40
C THR A 71 -15.43 10.93 10.61
N VAL A 72 -15.59 9.68 11.04
CA VAL A 72 -16.24 9.27 12.29
C VAL A 72 -15.37 8.25 13.02
N ARG A 73 -15.40 8.28 14.35
CA ARG A 73 -14.77 7.28 15.19
C ARG A 73 -15.83 6.49 15.94
N LEU A 74 -15.75 5.17 15.81
CA LEU A 74 -16.57 4.21 16.51
C LEU A 74 -15.88 3.77 17.81
N ILE A 75 -16.70 3.46 18.80
CA ILE A 75 -16.32 2.88 20.07
C ILE A 75 -17.11 1.59 20.20
N VAL A 76 -16.46 0.51 20.61
CA VAL A 76 -17.09 -0.81 20.74
C VAL A 76 -16.87 -1.31 22.15
N ARG A 77 -17.92 -1.77 22.82
CA ARG A 77 -17.86 -2.27 24.19
C ARG A 77 -18.51 -3.65 24.30
N LYS A 78 -17.77 -4.57 24.90
CA LYS A 78 -18.23 -5.90 25.33
C LYS A 78 -17.25 -6.43 26.36
N GLU A 79 -17.74 -6.84 27.52
CA GLU A 79 -16.90 -7.35 28.61
C GLU A 79 -16.12 -8.61 28.20
N GLY A 80 -14.80 -8.62 28.44
CA GLY A 80 -13.90 -9.73 28.12
C GLY A 80 -13.57 -9.89 26.63
N TYR A 81 -13.82 -8.86 25.82
CA TYR A 81 -13.52 -8.83 24.39
C TYR A 81 -12.83 -7.54 24.00
N VAL A 82 -12.02 -7.62 22.94
CA VAL A 82 -11.27 -6.50 22.37
C VAL A 82 -11.40 -6.48 20.86
N VAL A 83 -11.23 -5.29 20.28
CA VAL A 83 -11.29 -5.09 18.84
C VAL A 83 -9.97 -5.52 18.19
N VAL A 84 -10.07 -6.35 17.16
CA VAL A 84 -8.93 -6.81 16.37
C VAL A 84 -8.43 -5.71 15.44
N ASN A 85 -9.31 -5.15 14.62
CA ASN A 85 -9.02 -4.13 13.62
C ASN A 85 -9.29 -2.71 14.12
N ASP A 86 -8.75 -2.35 15.28
CA ASP A 86 -8.97 -1.06 15.95
C ASP A 86 -8.64 0.15 15.05
N ILE A 87 -7.63 0.00 14.19
CA ILE A 87 -7.18 0.99 13.20
C ILE A 87 -8.28 1.40 12.21
N GLN A 88 -9.30 0.56 12.04
CA GLN A 88 -10.46 0.77 11.17
C GLN A 88 -11.68 1.32 11.92
N LEU A 89 -11.62 1.53 13.24
CA LEU A 89 -12.71 2.16 14.00
C LEU A 89 -12.83 3.66 13.70
N GLU A 90 -11.78 4.27 13.15
CA GLU A 90 -11.87 5.59 12.58
C GLU A 90 -11.96 5.47 11.06
N LEU A 91 -13.09 5.86 10.52
CA LEU A 91 -13.43 5.64 9.12
C LEU A 91 -14.03 6.88 8.48
N THR A 92 -13.85 6.96 7.17
CA THR A 92 -14.51 7.94 6.33
C THR A 92 -15.90 7.44 5.97
N LEU A 93 -16.92 8.27 6.17
CA LEU A 93 -18.29 7.92 5.82
C LEU A 93 -18.42 7.64 4.32
N PRO A 94 -18.98 6.49 3.92
CA PRO A 94 -19.05 6.12 2.50
C PRO A 94 -20.12 6.94 1.77
N ALA A 95 -19.98 7.03 0.44
CA ALA A 95 -21.01 7.62 -0.43
C ALA A 95 -22.21 6.67 -0.58
N ASP A 96 -21.94 5.38 -0.72
CA ASP A 96 -22.92 4.31 -0.68
C ASP A 96 -22.72 3.46 0.60
N PRO A 97 -23.68 3.45 1.54
CA PRO A 97 -23.62 2.65 2.75
C PRO A 97 -23.56 1.13 2.54
N GLU A 98 -24.00 0.62 1.37
CA GLU A 98 -23.99 -0.82 1.04
C GLU A 98 -22.69 -1.27 0.38
N GLU A 99 -22.02 -0.37 -0.34
CA GLU A 99 -20.80 -0.71 -1.07
C GLU A 99 -19.60 -0.93 -0.14
N ARG A 100 -19.60 -0.24 1.02
CA ARG A 100 -18.50 -0.28 1.99
C ARG A 100 -19.00 -0.35 3.44
N PRO A 101 -19.58 -1.49 3.87
CA PRO A 101 -19.97 -1.66 5.25
C PRO A 101 -18.75 -1.63 6.17
N ALA A 102 -18.89 -1.02 7.35
CA ALA A 102 -17.88 -1.11 8.39
C ALA A 102 -17.84 -2.53 8.95
N ILE A 103 -16.69 -3.19 8.87
CA ILE A 103 -16.48 -4.50 9.49
C ILE A 103 -15.67 -4.30 10.76
N ILE A 104 -16.20 -4.78 11.88
CA ILE A 104 -15.53 -4.74 13.18
C ILE A 104 -15.29 -6.18 13.62
N LEU A 105 -14.05 -6.49 13.95
CA LEU A 105 -13.65 -7.82 14.40
C LEU A 105 -13.46 -7.79 15.92
N LEU A 106 -14.16 -8.65 16.66
CA LEU A 106 -14.03 -8.80 18.10
C LEU A 106 -13.48 -10.18 18.45
N CYS A 107 -12.52 -10.26 19.35
CA CYS A 107 -12.02 -11.52 19.88
C CYS A 107 -11.93 -11.47 21.41
N LYS A 108 -11.67 -12.62 22.04
CA LYS A 108 -11.30 -12.64 23.46
C LYS A 108 -9.95 -11.94 23.65
N GLU A 109 -9.76 -11.33 24.81
CA GLU A 109 -8.55 -10.57 25.15
C GLU A 109 -7.25 -11.35 24.91
N GLY A 110 -7.20 -12.62 25.31
CA GLY A 110 -6.04 -13.49 25.14
C GLY A 110 -5.68 -13.82 23.69
N ASP A 111 -6.65 -13.74 22.76
CA ASP A 111 -6.47 -14.15 21.36
C ASP A 111 -6.10 -12.98 20.44
N ARG A 112 -6.05 -11.75 20.98
CA ARG A 112 -5.95 -10.53 20.16
C ARG A 112 -4.69 -10.47 19.32
N GLU A 113 -3.54 -10.90 19.85
CA GLU A 113 -2.31 -10.87 19.06
C GLU A 113 -2.42 -11.81 17.85
N GLU A 114 -2.92 -13.02 18.06
CA GLU A 114 -3.09 -14.00 16.98
C GLU A 114 -4.11 -13.52 15.94
N MET A 115 -5.29 -13.06 16.37
CA MET A 115 -6.32 -12.57 15.45
C MET A 115 -5.85 -11.30 14.72
N GLY A 116 -5.09 -10.45 15.40
CA GLY A 116 -4.44 -9.29 14.79
C GLY A 116 -3.49 -9.70 13.69
N ARG A 117 -2.62 -10.70 13.93
CA ARG A 117 -1.71 -11.21 12.91
C ARG A 117 -2.46 -11.69 11.67
N ARG A 118 -3.52 -12.49 11.85
CA ARG A 118 -4.35 -12.98 10.73
C ARG A 118 -4.95 -11.83 9.92
N PHE A 119 -5.54 -10.84 10.62
CA PHE A 119 -6.13 -9.67 9.99
C PHE A 119 -5.10 -8.85 9.20
N TYR A 120 -3.99 -8.43 9.83
CA TYR A 120 -2.99 -7.60 9.15
C TYR A 120 -2.29 -8.35 8.03
N LYS A 121 -2.08 -9.67 8.14
CA LYS A 121 -1.54 -10.51 7.06
C LYS A 121 -2.45 -10.49 5.84
N LEU A 122 -3.74 -10.76 6.05
CA LEU A 122 -4.71 -10.75 4.97
C LEU A 122 -4.75 -9.38 4.27
N LYS A 123 -4.91 -8.29 5.03
CA LYS A 123 -4.95 -6.93 4.48
C LYS A 123 -3.66 -6.52 3.77
N SER A 124 -2.50 -6.91 4.28
CA SER A 124 -1.21 -6.62 3.64
C SER A 124 -1.06 -7.38 2.32
N VAL A 125 -1.45 -8.66 2.28
CA VAL A 125 -1.43 -9.48 1.06
C VAL A 125 -2.38 -8.90 0.00
N GLU A 126 -3.59 -8.48 0.39
CA GLU A 126 -4.53 -7.80 -0.50
C GLU A 126 -3.92 -6.52 -1.11
N ALA A 127 -3.26 -5.69 -0.29
CA ALA A 127 -2.61 -4.47 -0.75
C ALA A 127 -1.45 -4.76 -1.72
N ILE A 128 -0.65 -5.80 -1.46
CA ILE A 128 0.42 -6.26 -2.37
C ILE A 128 -0.18 -6.73 -3.70
N ASP A 129 -1.22 -7.53 -3.65
CA ASP A 129 -1.87 -8.07 -4.86
C ASP A 129 -2.42 -6.98 -5.76
N GLU A 130 -3.09 -5.97 -5.19
CA GLU A 130 -3.57 -4.83 -5.97
C GLU A 130 -2.43 -4.00 -6.58
N THR A 131 -1.32 -3.78 -5.84
CA THR A 131 -0.14 -3.12 -6.41
C THR A 131 0.44 -3.90 -7.59
N TYR A 132 0.65 -5.21 -7.44
CA TYR A 132 1.26 -6.02 -8.50
C TYR A 132 0.32 -6.24 -9.69
N LYS A 133 -0.99 -6.31 -9.46
CA LYS A 133 -2.00 -6.30 -10.52
C LYS A 133 -1.89 -5.03 -11.38
N LYS A 134 -1.70 -3.86 -10.76
CA LYS A 134 -1.46 -2.62 -11.50
C LYS A 134 -0.14 -2.66 -12.28
N LYS A 135 0.97 -3.08 -11.65
CA LYS A 135 2.28 -3.22 -12.33
C LYS A 135 2.20 -4.17 -13.54
N VAL A 136 1.53 -5.31 -13.38
CA VAL A 136 1.32 -6.28 -14.46
C VAL A 136 0.51 -5.68 -15.59
N GLN A 137 -0.58 -4.96 -15.28
CA GLN A 137 -1.40 -4.30 -16.30
C GLN A 137 -0.59 -3.25 -17.07
N ASP A 138 0.21 -2.44 -16.37
CA ASP A 138 1.05 -1.41 -16.99
C ASP A 138 2.12 -2.05 -17.90
N ALA A 139 2.78 -3.12 -17.45
CA ALA A 139 3.75 -3.88 -18.24
C ALA A 139 3.13 -4.53 -19.49
N GLN A 140 1.93 -5.12 -19.35
CA GLN A 140 1.18 -5.69 -20.47
C GLN A 140 0.79 -4.62 -21.48
N ASN A 141 0.31 -3.46 -21.03
CA ASN A 141 -0.06 -2.35 -21.91
C ASN A 141 1.14 -1.82 -22.69
N ALA A 142 2.27 -1.63 -22.02
CA ALA A 142 3.52 -1.20 -22.65
C ALA A 142 4.00 -2.20 -23.71
N SER A 143 4.01 -3.49 -23.36
CA SER A 143 4.40 -4.57 -24.27
C SER A 143 3.44 -4.70 -25.47
N ALA A 144 2.13 -4.58 -25.25
CA ALA A 144 1.14 -4.64 -26.32
C ALA A 144 1.35 -3.51 -27.35
N ALA A 145 1.66 -2.30 -26.89
CA ALA A 145 1.95 -1.16 -27.77
C ALA A 145 3.22 -1.40 -28.61
N GLU A 146 4.30 -1.90 -28.01
CA GLU A 146 5.54 -2.23 -28.72
C GLU A 146 5.33 -3.35 -29.76
N LEU A 147 4.67 -4.44 -29.36
CA LEU A 147 4.37 -5.57 -30.25
C LEU A 147 3.46 -5.16 -31.41
N ALA A 148 2.49 -4.28 -31.18
CA ALA A 148 1.64 -3.75 -32.24
C ALA A 148 2.44 -2.96 -33.27
N LYS A 149 3.37 -2.10 -32.82
CA LYS A 149 4.26 -1.33 -33.70
C LYS A 149 5.17 -2.24 -34.52
N LEU A 150 5.80 -3.24 -33.89
CA LEU A 150 6.67 -4.20 -34.60
C LEU A 150 5.89 -5.04 -35.61
N ARG A 151 4.66 -5.44 -35.31
CA ARG A 151 3.78 -6.13 -36.26
C ARG A 151 3.45 -5.24 -37.46
N GLN A 152 3.11 -3.98 -37.22
CA GLN A 152 2.84 -3.02 -38.29
C GLN A 152 4.06 -2.83 -39.21
N GLU A 153 5.25 -2.62 -38.64
CA GLU A 153 6.48 -2.45 -39.41
C GLU A 153 6.83 -3.72 -40.22
N ARG A 154 6.62 -4.90 -39.63
CA ARG A 154 6.78 -6.18 -40.34
C ARG A 154 5.79 -6.32 -41.49
N ASP A 155 4.52 -6.03 -41.26
CA ASP A 155 3.47 -6.18 -42.28
C ASP A 155 3.68 -5.17 -43.42
N GLN A 156 4.21 -3.98 -43.14
CA GLN A 156 4.68 -3.04 -44.16
C GLN A 156 5.84 -3.61 -44.99
N ALA A 157 6.86 -4.21 -44.35
CA ALA A 157 7.97 -4.84 -45.05
C ALA A 157 7.49 -5.96 -45.99
N LYS A 158 6.54 -6.78 -45.55
CA LYS A 158 5.89 -7.81 -46.39
C LYS A 158 5.13 -7.22 -47.57
N ALA A 159 4.35 -6.17 -47.35
CA ALA A 159 3.63 -5.49 -48.42
C ALA A 159 4.59 -4.89 -49.47
N ILE A 160 5.74 -4.39 -49.04
CA ILE A 160 6.81 -3.91 -49.93
C ILE A 160 7.41 -5.07 -50.74
N ASP A 161 7.75 -6.20 -50.10
CA ASP A 161 8.23 -7.41 -50.80
C ASP A 161 7.23 -7.87 -51.86
N GLU A 162 5.94 -7.98 -51.51
CA GLU A 162 4.87 -8.36 -52.45
C GLU A 162 4.73 -7.37 -53.60
N THR A 163 4.83 -6.07 -53.33
CA THR A 163 4.78 -5.01 -54.34
C THR A 163 5.92 -5.16 -55.35
N TYR A 164 7.15 -5.34 -54.88
CA TYR A 164 8.30 -5.49 -55.78
C TYR A 164 8.32 -6.85 -56.48
N LYS A 165 7.82 -7.91 -55.84
CA LYS A 165 7.59 -9.21 -56.47
C LYS A 165 6.64 -9.08 -57.68
N LYS A 166 5.54 -8.34 -57.54
CA LYS A 166 4.61 -8.08 -58.65
C LYS A 166 5.25 -7.23 -59.76
N LYS A 167 5.92 -6.13 -59.40
CA LYS A 167 6.67 -5.31 -60.38
C LYS A 167 7.69 -6.12 -61.18
N LEU A 168 8.37 -7.08 -60.55
CA LEU A 168 9.30 -8.00 -61.21
C LEU A 168 8.61 -8.96 -62.20
N GLN A 169 7.37 -9.39 -61.91
CA GLN A 169 6.59 -10.23 -62.82
C GLN A 169 6.10 -9.46 -64.05
N ASP A 170 5.73 -8.19 -63.85
CA ASP A 170 5.18 -7.33 -64.91
C ASP A 170 6.27 -6.71 -65.83
N ALA A 171 7.55 -6.81 -65.45
CA ALA A 171 8.68 -6.16 -66.11
C ALA A 171 9.20 -6.89 -67.38
N GLN A 172 8.31 -7.13 -68.36
CA GLN A 172 8.62 -7.89 -69.58
C GLN A 172 9.65 -7.23 -70.52
N ASN A 173 9.72 -5.89 -70.53
CA ASN A 173 10.61 -5.09 -71.41
C ASN A 173 11.60 -4.20 -70.63
N ALA A 174 11.78 -4.45 -69.33
CA ALA A 174 12.66 -3.64 -68.49
C ALA A 174 14.14 -3.90 -68.80
N SER A 175 14.96 -2.85 -68.68
CA SER A 175 16.41 -2.98 -68.79
C SER A 175 16.99 -3.83 -67.66
N ALA A 176 18.17 -4.41 -67.88
CA ALA A 176 18.89 -5.17 -66.86
C ALA A 176 19.14 -4.35 -65.57
N ALA A 177 19.37 -3.03 -65.71
CA ALA A 177 19.58 -2.12 -64.60
C ALA A 177 18.30 -1.92 -63.77
N GLU A 178 17.13 -1.78 -64.41
CA GLU A 178 15.84 -1.66 -63.72
C GLU A 178 15.47 -2.95 -62.97
N LEU A 179 15.67 -4.11 -63.61
CA LEU A 179 15.45 -5.41 -62.97
C LEU A 179 16.37 -5.63 -61.76
N ALA A 180 17.63 -5.20 -61.85
CA ALA A 180 18.58 -5.26 -60.74
C ALA A 180 18.12 -4.40 -59.56
N LYS A 181 17.66 -3.17 -59.82
CA LYS A 181 17.14 -2.27 -58.79
C LYS A 181 15.88 -2.85 -58.11
N LEU A 182 14.93 -3.38 -58.88
CA LEU A 182 13.72 -4.01 -58.32
C LEU A 182 14.04 -5.23 -57.46
N ARG A 183 15.03 -6.05 -57.85
CA ARG A 183 15.52 -7.18 -57.04
C ARG A 183 16.16 -6.70 -55.74
N GLN A 184 17.01 -5.68 -55.80
CA GLN A 184 17.67 -5.11 -54.64
C GLN A 184 16.64 -4.59 -53.61
N GLU A 185 15.64 -3.82 -54.05
CA GLU A 185 14.58 -3.29 -53.19
C GLU A 185 13.75 -4.41 -52.54
N ARG A 186 13.43 -5.46 -53.30
CA ARG A 186 12.74 -6.64 -52.78
C ARG A 186 13.58 -7.38 -51.74
N ASP A 187 14.87 -7.59 -52.02
CA ASP A 187 15.77 -8.29 -51.11
C ASP A 187 16.00 -7.48 -49.82
N GLN A 188 16.02 -6.14 -49.91
CA GLN A 188 15.98 -5.24 -48.74
C GLN A 188 14.68 -5.40 -47.94
N ALA A 189 13.51 -5.47 -48.59
CA ALA A 189 12.24 -5.68 -47.92
C ALA A 189 12.17 -7.02 -47.17
N LYS A 190 12.72 -8.10 -47.75
CA LYS A 190 12.85 -9.40 -47.09
C LYS A 190 13.79 -9.37 -45.89
N ALA A 191 14.93 -8.69 -46.02
CA ALA A 191 15.85 -8.51 -44.92
C ALA A 191 15.20 -7.73 -43.76
N LEU A 192 14.36 -6.73 -44.07
CA LEU A 192 13.56 -6.00 -43.08
C LEU A 192 12.50 -6.90 -42.42
N ASP A 193 11.76 -7.73 -43.17
CA ASP A 193 10.80 -8.69 -42.61
C ASP A 193 11.46 -9.65 -41.61
N GLU A 194 12.59 -10.27 -41.98
CA GLU A 194 13.33 -11.15 -41.06
C GLU A 194 13.88 -10.40 -39.83
N THR A 195 14.32 -9.15 -40.02
CA THR A 195 14.74 -8.28 -38.90
C THR A 195 13.58 -8.03 -37.92
N TYR A 196 12.41 -7.68 -38.45
CA TYR A 196 11.23 -7.40 -37.62
C TYR A 196 10.64 -8.64 -36.97
N LYS A 197 10.69 -9.78 -37.64
CA LYS A 197 10.34 -11.08 -37.07
C LYS A 197 11.21 -11.42 -35.86
N LYS A 198 12.53 -11.21 -35.95
CA LYS A 198 13.44 -11.40 -34.81
C LYS A 198 13.12 -10.43 -33.68
N LYS A 199 12.99 -9.13 -33.97
CA LYS A 199 12.61 -8.11 -32.97
C LYS A 199 11.29 -8.44 -32.27
N LEU A 200 10.30 -8.94 -33.01
CA LEU A 200 9.01 -9.35 -32.45
C LEU A 200 9.19 -10.50 -31.44
N GLN A 201 9.99 -11.50 -31.78
CA GLN A 201 10.25 -12.63 -30.88
C GLN A 201 11.04 -12.20 -29.64
N ASP A 202 12.06 -11.35 -29.80
CA ASP A 202 12.82 -10.80 -28.68
C ASP A 202 11.93 -9.99 -27.74
N ALA A 203 11.04 -9.15 -28.28
CA ALA A 203 10.06 -8.37 -27.50
C ALA A 203 9.05 -9.27 -26.77
N GLN A 204 8.61 -10.37 -27.38
CA GLN A 204 7.74 -11.36 -26.72
C GLN A 204 8.44 -12.04 -25.55
N ASN A 205 9.69 -12.46 -25.74
CA ASN A 205 10.49 -13.09 -24.69
C ASN A 205 10.76 -12.12 -23.54
N ALA A 206 11.10 -10.86 -23.85
CA ALA A 206 11.32 -9.81 -22.85
C ALA A 206 10.05 -9.53 -22.03
N SER A 207 8.89 -9.46 -22.68
CA SER A 207 7.58 -9.32 -22.02
C SER A 207 7.30 -10.47 -21.05
N ALA A 208 7.51 -11.72 -21.50
CA ALA A 208 7.32 -12.89 -20.65
C ALA A 208 8.26 -12.90 -19.44
N ALA A 209 9.53 -12.51 -19.63
CA ALA A 209 10.51 -12.41 -18.56
C ALA A 209 10.13 -11.34 -17.51
N GLU A 210 9.66 -10.17 -17.96
CA GLU A 210 9.22 -9.09 -17.06
C GLU A 210 8.01 -9.51 -16.23
N LEU A 211 7.03 -10.20 -16.83
CA LEU A 211 5.87 -10.70 -16.10
C LEU A 211 6.25 -11.80 -15.08
N ALA A 212 7.19 -12.68 -15.43
CA ALA A 212 7.71 -13.68 -14.51
C ALA A 212 8.42 -13.02 -13.32
N LYS A 213 9.23 -11.99 -13.57
CA LYS A 213 9.90 -11.20 -12.53
C LYS A 213 8.90 -10.53 -11.60
N LEU A 214 7.85 -9.88 -12.13
CA LEU A 214 6.80 -9.27 -11.32
C LEU A 214 6.06 -10.29 -10.46
N SER A 215 5.81 -11.50 -10.97
CA SER A 215 5.23 -12.58 -10.16
C SER A 215 6.15 -13.01 -9.02
N GLN A 216 7.45 -13.16 -9.31
CA GLN A 216 8.45 -13.52 -8.30
C GLN A 216 8.54 -12.47 -7.20
N GLU A 217 8.64 -11.19 -7.56
CA GLU A 217 8.71 -10.10 -6.58
C GLU A 217 7.45 -10.04 -5.71
N ARG A 218 6.26 -10.27 -6.29
CA ARG A 218 5.00 -10.36 -5.54
C ARG A 218 5.05 -11.47 -4.49
N ASP A 219 5.50 -12.66 -4.88
CA ASP A 219 5.53 -13.81 -3.98
C ASP A 219 6.55 -13.61 -2.85
N GLN A 220 7.69 -12.97 -3.15
CA GLN A 220 8.67 -12.57 -2.15
C GLN A 220 8.13 -11.48 -1.21
N ALA A 221 7.40 -10.49 -1.72
CA ALA A 221 6.73 -9.46 -0.91
C ALA A 221 5.70 -10.08 0.06
N LYS A 222 4.94 -11.09 -0.38
CA LYS A 222 4.03 -11.85 0.49
C LYS A 222 4.81 -12.63 1.56
N GLY A 223 5.95 -13.22 1.22
CA GLY A 223 6.83 -13.87 2.20
C GLY A 223 7.35 -12.91 3.28
N ALA A 224 7.76 -11.69 2.88
CA ALA A 224 8.25 -10.67 3.81
C ALA A 224 7.16 -10.07 4.73
N THR A 225 5.88 -10.35 4.45
CA THR A 225 4.74 -9.77 5.19
C THR A 225 4.63 -10.31 6.61
N ASP A 226 4.98 -11.58 6.84
CA ASP A 226 4.82 -12.23 8.14
C ASP A 226 5.56 -11.47 9.26
N THR A 227 6.75 -10.97 8.93
CA THR A 227 7.58 -10.15 9.80
C THR A 227 6.95 -8.79 10.15
N VAL A 228 6.36 -8.10 9.18
CA VAL A 228 5.76 -6.76 9.40
C VAL A 228 4.46 -6.85 10.21
N VAL A 229 3.69 -7.92 9.95
CA VAL A 229 2.40 -8.18 10.59
C VAL A 229 2.53 -8.38 12.10
N GLU A 230 3.61 -8.99 12.58
CA GLU A 230 3.85 -9.14 14.01
C GLU A 230 3.93 -7.80 14.73
N GLY A 231 4.64 -6.83 14.16
CA GLY A 231 4.75 -5.48 14.72
C GLY A 231 3.40 -4.76 14.78
N LEU A 232 2.61 -4.86 13.71
CA LEU A 232 1.26 -4.29 13.66
C LEU A 232 0.31 -4.95 14.68
N ALA A 233 0.39 -6.28 14.83
CA ALA A 233 -0.49 -7.05 15.70
C ALA A 233 -0.25 -6.80 17.20
N LYS A 234 1.01 -6.55 17.59
CA LYS A 234 1.44 -6.29 18.98
C LYS A 234 1.04 -4.91 19.49
N GLN A 235 0.66 -3.97 18.62
CA GLN A 235 0.18 -2.67 19.07
C GLN A 235 -1.16 -2.79 19.83
N LYS A 236 -1.21 -2.14 20.99
CA LYS A 236 -2.44 -2.09 21.80
C LYS A 236 -3.48 -1.19 21.14
N PRO A 237 -4.78 -1.55 21.24
CA PRO A 237 -5.83 -0.75 20.64
C PRO A 237 -5.81 0.72 21.09
N GLY A 238 -5.91 1.64 20.13
CA GLY A 238 -5.93 3.08 20.39
C GLY A 238 -4.58 3.70 20.81
N VAL A 239 -3.49 2.93 20.78
CA VAL A 239 -2.11 3.43 20.97
C VAL A 239 -1.51 3.85 19.63
N GLY A 240 -0.60 4.82 19.64
CA GLY A 240 0.10 5.33 18.45
C GLY A 240 -0.22 6.79 18.14
N SER A 241 0.63 7.45 17.35
CA SER A 241 0.37 8.82 16.88
C SER A 241 -0.75 8.84 15.83
N GLU A 242 -1.37 10.01 15.64
CA GLU A 242 -2.38 10.18 14.59
C GLU A 242 -1.81 9.92 13.20
N LEU A 243 -0.54 10.30 13.00
CA LEU A 243 0.21 10.01 11.78
C LEU A 243 0.29 8.50 11.56
N TYR A 244 0.78 7.74 12.55
CA TYR A 244 0.91 6.28 12.48
C TYR A 244 -0.42 5.60 12.14
N ARG A 245 -1.51 6.02 12.82
CA ARG A 245 -2.83 5.43 12.59
C ARG A 245 -3.34 5.68 11.17
N THR A 246 -3.21 6.93 10.73
CA THR A 246 -3.68 7.34 9.39
C THR A 246 -2.90 6.64 8.28
N THR A 247 -1.57 6.53 8.41
CA THR A 247 -0.73 5.85 7.40
C THR A 247 -0.94 4.36 7.36
N THR A 248 -1.09 3.70 8.51
CA THR A 248 -1.44 2.28 8.57
C THR A 248 -2.78 2.03 7.88
N ARG A 249 -3.80 2.87 8.14
CA ARG A 249 -5.10 2.78 7.47
C ARG A 249 -5.00 2.95 5.95
N LEU A 250 -4.25 3.95 5.50
CA LEU A 250 -4.00 4.15 4.05
C LEU A 250 -3.34 2.92 3.42
N PHE A 251 -2.37 2.31 4.11
CA PHE A 251 -1.72 1.09 3.63
C PHE A 251 -2.70 -0.09 3.54
N LEU A 252 -3.48 -0.35 4.59
CA LEU A 252 -4.47 -1.46 4.62
C LEU A 252 -5.63 -1.24 3.63
N ASP A 253 -5.88 0.01 3.23
CA ASP A 253 -6.81 0.38 2.16
C ASP A 253 -6.22 0.21 0.74
N GLY A 254 -4.98 -0.29 0.62
CA GLY A 254 -4.26 -0.40 -0.66
C GLY A 254 -3.73 0.94 -1.19
N LYS A 255 -3.86 2.04 -0.45
CA LYS A 255 -3.41 3.39 -0.84
C LYS A 255 -1.95 3.61 -0.45
N VAL A 256 -1.09 2.69 -0.84
CA VAL A 256 0.33 2.64 -0.43
C VAL A 256 1.08 3.93 -0.77
N ASP A 257 0.90 4.47 -1.98
CA ASP A 257 1.55 5.73 -2.38
C ASP A 257 1.17 6.90 -1.47
N ARG A 258 -0.11 6.98 -1.09
CA ARG A 258 -0.58 8.03 -0.16
C ARG A 258 0.00 7.84 1.24
N ALA A 259 0.13 6.60 1.70
CA ALA A 259 0.78 6.30 2.97
C ALA A 259 2.24 6.76 2.95
N LEU A 260 2.99 6.47 1.89
CA LEU A 260 4.39 6.89 1.75
C LEU A 260 4.56 8.41 1.63
N VAL A 261 3.63 9.11 0.99
CA VAL A 261 3.61 10.60 0.94
C VAL A 261 3.32 11.22 2.31
N ALA A 262 2.49 10.57 3.13
CA ALA A 262 2.27 11.00 4.51
C ALA A 262 3.52 10.79 5.38
N LEU A 263 4.36 9.80 5.05
CA LEU A 263 5.65 9.49 5.68
C LEU A 263 6.85 10.09 4.93
N SER A 264 6.74 11.28 4.34
CA SER A 264 7.89 11.90 3.64
C SER A 264 9.03 12.24 4.61
N ASP A 265 10.27 12.11 4.15
CA ASP A 265 11.47 12.35 4.99
C ASP A 265 11.44 13.72 5.67
N GLU A 266 11.02 14.73 4.91
CA GLU A 266 10.84 16.10 5.40
C GLU A 266 9.89 16.17 6.59
N LYS A 267 8.68 15.59 6.47
CA LYS A 267 7.69 15.60 7.56
C LYS A 267 8.18 14.86 8.79
N LEU A 268 8.87 13.73 8.62
CA LEU A 268 9.37 12.94 9.74
C LEU A 268 10.52 13.64 10.46
N ARG A 269 11.40 14.33 9.71
CA ARG A 269 12.42 15.21 10.30
C ARG A 269 11.79 16.36 11.06
N GLU A 270 10.82 17.07 10.47
CA GLU A 270 10.09 18.15 11.14
C GLU A 270 9.40 17.69 12.44
N LEU A 271 8.81 16.50 12.44
CA LEU A 271 8.15 15.94 13.62
C LEU A 271 9.10 15.85 14.82
N SER A 272 10.37 15.51 14.61
CA SER A 272 11.39 15.37 15.66
C SER A 272 11.98 16.70 16.17
N LYS A 273 11.65 17.85 15.59
CA LYS A 273 12.30 19.16 15.87
C LYS A 273 11.76 19.92 17.09
N ALA A 274 10.98 19.30 17.97
CA ALA A 274 10.41 19.98 19.14
C ALA A 274 11.51 20.64 20.02
N PRO A 275 11.27 21.85 20.59
CA PRO A 275 12.27 22.53 21.41
C PRO A 275 12.71 21.70 22.62
N LYS A 276 14.03 21.53 22.80
CA LYS A 276 14.61 20.74 23.89
C LYS A 276 14.24 21.24 25.29
N GLU A 277 13.87 22.51 25.40
CA GLU A 277 13.39 23.15 26.64
C GLU A 277 12.07 22.53 27.14
N LYS A 278 11.30 21.89 26.25
CA LYS A 278 10.11 21.11 26.60
C LYS A 278 10.41 19.61 26.56
N LYS A 279 11.25 19.14 27.49
CA LYS A 279 11.78 17.77 27.53
C LYS A 279 10.72 16.68 27.29
N VAL A 280 9.57 16.75 27.96
CA VAL A 280 8.49 15.75 27.81
C VAL A 280 7.90 15.74 26.40
N GLU A 281 7.66 16.92 25.83
CA GLU A 281 7.12 17.03 24.47
C GLU A 281 8.16 16.57 23.44
N ALA A 282 9.43 16.94 23.63
CA ALA A 282 10.52 16.50 22.76
C ALA A 282 10.68 14.97 22.77
N GLU A 283 10.69 14.34 23.94
CA GLU A 283 10.73 12.87 24.06
C GLU A 283 9.55 12.20 23.36
N LYS A 284 8.34 12.77 23.53
CA LYS A 284 7.14 12.27 22.86
C LYS A 284 7.27 12.36 21.34
N THR A 285 7.59 13.55 20.81
CA THR A 285 7.70 13.76 19.36
C THR A 285 8.84 12.96 18.73
N THR A 286 9.95 12.76 19.45
CA THR A 286 11.04 11.88 19.02
C THR A 286 10.57 10.43 18.92
N LYS A 287 9.83 9.92 19.91
CA LYS A 287 9.24 8.56 19.85
C LYS A 287 8.27 8.42 18.67
N GLU A 288 7.39 9.40 18.46
CA GLU A 288 6.45 9.40 17.34
C GLU A 288 7.16 9.43 15.97
N ALA A 289 8.25 10.21 15.84
CA ALA A 289 9.06 10.26 14.64
C ALA A 289 9.77 8.93 14.36
N ILE A 290 10.35 8.30 15.39
CA ILE A 290 10.97 6.96 15.26
C ILE A 290 9.93 5.95 14.79
N GLN A 291 8.75 5.89 15.43
CA GLN A 291 7.69 4.98 15.02
C GLN A 291 7.24 5.20 13.57
N ALA A 292 7.17 6.44 13.12
CA ALA A 292 6.79 6.78 11.75
C ALA A 292 7.88 6.39 10.73
N TRP A 293 9.17 6.55 11.07
CA TRP A 293 10.28 6.06 10.25
C TRP A 293 10.30 4.54 10.14
N LEU A 294 10.07 3.84 11.25
CA LEU A 294 10.00 2.38 11.27
C LEU A 294 8.83 1.86 10.44
N LEU A 295 7.65 2.47 10.59
CA LEU A 295 6.49 2.14 9.74
C LEU A 295 6.84 2.36 8.27
N LYS A 296 7.50 3.46 7.92
CA LYS A 296 7.93 3.71 6.53
C LYS A 296 8.85 2.61 6.02
N GLY A 297 9.86 2.22 6.81
CA GLY A 297 10.78 1.13 6.47
C GLY A 297 10.03 -0.18 6.20
N GLN A 298 9.13 -0.57 7.09
CA GLN A 298 8.30 -1.76 6.95
C GLN A 298 7.42 -1.73 5.69
N LEU A 299 6.75 -0.60 5.43
CA LEU A 299 5.93 -0.45 4.23
C LEU A 299 6.78 -0.56 2.96
N LEU A 300 7.97 0.01 2.94
CA LEU A 300 8.89 -0.08 1.79
C LEU A 300 9.45 -1.50 1.61
N THR A 301 9.73 -2.23 2.70
CA THR A 301 10.12 -3.65 2.66
C THR A 301 9.04 -4.50 1.97
N VAL A 302 7.78 -4.32 2.36
CA VAL A 302 6.64 -5.03 1.74
C VAL A 302 6.46 -4.67 0.27
N GLN A 303 6.89 -3.47 -0.14
CA GLN A 303 6.87 -3.03 -1.54
C GLN A 303 8.12 -3.41 -2.34
N PHE A 304 9.03 -4.21 -1.75
CA PHE A 304 10.30 -4.61 -2.36
C PHE A 304 11.24 -3.43 -2.68
N ARG A 305 11.04 -2.28 -2.04
CA ARG A 305 11.86 -1.07 -2.18
C ARG A 305 12.96 -1.06 -1.14
N PHE A 306 13.83 -2.07 -1.17
CA PHE A 306 14.81 -2.32 -0.10
C PHE A 306 15.79 -1.17 0.14
N ASP A 307 16.30 -0.54 -0.92
CA ASP A 307 17.21 0.60 -0.76
C ASP A 307 16.54 1.79 -0.06
N ASP A 308 15.26 2.02 -0.35
CA ASP A 308 14.49 3.08 0.32
C ASP A 308 14.09 2.67 1.74
N ALA A 309 13.80 1.39 1.95
CA ALA A 309 13.53 0.85 3.28
C ALA A 309 14.76 1.01 4.19
N GLU A 310 15.95 0.70 3.68
CA GLU A 310 17.22 0.87 4.40
C GLU A 310 17.39 2.32 4.86
N LYS A 311 17.18 3.29 3.96
CA LYS A 311 17.22 4.72 4.29
C LYS A 311 16.19 5.11 5.34
N ALA A 312 14.99 4.53 5.31
CA ALA A 312 13.96 4.82 6.29
C ALA A 312 14.33 4.30 7.70
N TYR A 313 14.88 3.10 7.80
CA TYR A 313 15.41 2.57 9.06
C TYR A 313 16.61 3.38 9.57
N GLN A 314 17.51 3.80 8.68
CA GLN A 314 18.60 4.73 9.02
C GLN A 314 18.06 6.06 9.53
N GLY A 315 16.99 6.61 8.91
CA GLY A 315 16.30 7.81 9.40
C GLY A 315 15.74 7.66 10.82
N ALA A 316 15.28 6.46 11.20
CA ALA A 316 14.89 6.17 12.59
C ALA A 316 16.09 6.25 13.55
N ILE A 317 17.24 5.69 13.16
CA ILE A 317 18.49 5.74 13.94
C ILE A 317 19.04 7.17 14.02
N GLU A 318 19.02 7.93 12.92
CA GLU A 318 19.42 9.34 12.90
C GLU A 318 18.56 10.20 13.83
N THR A 319 17.26 9.89 13.92
CA THR A 319 16.32 10.58 14.83
C THR A 319 16.68 10.34 16.29
N SER A 320 17.14 9.13 16.64
CA SER A 320 17.69 8.84 17.97
C SER A 320 18.67 7.67 17.93
N PRO A 321 20.00 7.93 17.95
CA PRO A 321 21.02 6.88 17.93
C PRO A 321 21.01 5.98 19.18
N GLU A 322 20.31 6.42 20.22
CA GLU A 322 20.14 5.74 21.52
C GLU A 322 18.83 4.93 21.59
N SER A 323 18.07 4.87 20.49
CA SER A 323 16.85 4.07 20.43
C SER A 323 17.16 2.60 20.18
N PHE A 324 16.85 1.75 21.17
CA PHE A 324 16.91 0.29 21.02
C PHE A 324 16.03 -0.17 19.85
N GLU A 325 14.78 0.29 19.80
CA GLU A 325 13.80 -0.07 18.78
C GLU A 325 14.31 0.22 17.35
N ALA A 326 14.93 1.40 17.14
CA ALA A 326 15.44 1.78 15.83
C ALA A 326 16.62 0.91 15.38
N ASN A 327 17.59 0.68 16.28
CA ASN A 327 18.76 -0.14 16.00
C ASN A 327 18.35 -1.60 15.77
N PHE A 328 17.46 -2.14 16.61
CA PHE A 328 17.00 -3.52 16.51
C PHE A 328 16.22 -3.76 15.21
N ALA A 329 15.32 -2.84 14.84
CA ALA A 329 14.57 -2.95 13.60
C ALA A 329 15.47 -2.91 12.35
N PHE A 330 16.48 -2.03 12.33
CA PHE A 330 17.47 -1.99 11.25
C PHE A 330 18.31 -3.26 11.17
N ALA A 331 18.72 -3.80 12.33
CA ALA A 331 19.47 -5.05 12.41
C ALA A 331 18.68 -6.21 11.82
N TRP A 332 17.43 -6.34 12.25
CA TRP A 332 16.52 -7.36 11.75
C TRP A 332 16.27 -7.23 10.25
N PHE A 333 15.96 -6.02 9.77
CA PHE A 333 15.81 -5.76 8.34
C PHE A 333 17.06 -6.16 7.53
N SER A 334 18.25 -5.83 8.05
CA SER A 334 19.53 -6.17 7.41
C SER A 334 19.76 -7.69 7.38
N GLN A 335 19.41 -8.41 8.44
CA GLN A 335 19.48 -9.88 8.48
C GLN A 335 18.58 -10.50 7.42
N GLN A 336 17.34 -10.02 7.26
CA GLN A 336 16.40 -10.54 6.26
C GLN A 336 16.90 -10.37 4.81
N LEU A 337 17.79 -9.39 4.57
CA LEU A 337 18.44 -9.17 3.28
C LEU A 337 19.82 -9.82 3.18
N ASN A 338 20.18 -10.69 4.13
CA ASN A 338 21.49 -11.33 4.25
C ASN A 338 22.67 -10.34 4.34
N HIS A 339 22.41 -9.10 4.76
CA HIS A 339 23.44 -8.09 5.02
C HIS A 339 24.00 -8.27 6.44
N TYR A 340 24.63 -9.43 6.68
CA TYR A 340 24.98 -9.89 8.02
C TYR A 340 25.93 -8.96 8.78
N ASP A 341 26.88 -8.30 8.11
CA ASP A 341 27.77 -7.32 8.74
C ASP A 341 27.01 -6.14 9.34
N LYS A 342 26.04 -5.60 8.58
CA LYS A 342 25.17 -4.50 9.04
C LYS A 342 24.28 -4.97 10.19
N ALA A 343 23.72 -6.17 10.06
CA ALA A 343 22.87 -6.78 11.09
C ALA A 343 23.63 -6.94 12.42
N LYS A 344 24.83 -7.52 12.38
CA LYS A 344 25.68 -7.75 13.56
C LYS A 344 26.05 -6.44 14.26
N SER A 345 26.42 -5.42 13.50
CA SER A 345 26.73 -4.08 14.04
C SER A 345 25.53 -3.48 14.78
N ALA A 346 24.36 -3.48 14.15
CA ALA A 346 23.15 -2.88 14.71
C ALA A 346 22.56 -3.68 15.90
N TYR A 347 22.62 -5.01 15.86
CA TYR A 347 22.30 -5.84 17.04
C TYR A 347 23.29 -5.64 18.17
N GLY A 348 24.59 -5.51 17.88
CA GLY A 348 25.61 -5.18 18.89
C GLY A 348 25.28 -3.87 19.61
N ARG A 349 24.86 -2.84 18.87
CA ARG A 349 24.39 -1.57 19.44
C ARG A 349 23.13 -1.75 20.29
N SER A 350 22.17 -2.53 19.82
CA SER A 350 20.95 -2.84 20.57
C SER A 350 21.26 -3.54 21.91
N LEU A 351 22.19 -4.49 21.91
CA LEU A 351 22.61 -5.21 23.11
C LEU A 351 23.31 -4.28 24.13
N GLU A 352 24.13 -3.34 23.66
CA GLU A 352 24.76 -2.32 24.51
C GLU A 352 23.70 -1.47 25.23
N LEU A 353 22.70 -0.99 24.47
CA LEU A 353 21.60 -0.17 25.00
C LEU A 353 20.76 -0.94 26.03
N ALA A 354 20.37 -2.18 25.71
CA ALA A 354 19.59 -3.04 26.60
C ALA A 354 20.33 -3.31 27.92
N ARG A 355 21.64 -3.62 27.86
CA ARG A 355 22.50 -3.79 29.06
C ARG A 355 22.60 -2.55 29.90
N ARG A 356 22.80 -1.38 29.27
CA ARG A 356 22.87 -0.11 29.97
C ARG A 356 21.57 0.21 30.71
N ASN A 357 20.43 -0.14 30.10
CA ASN A 357 19.10 0.05 30.67
C ASN A 357 18.68 -1.08 31.64
N GLN A 358 19.48 -2.15 31.75
CA GLN A 358 19.17 -3.35 32.54
C GLN A 358 17.85 -4.02 32.14
N ASP A 359 17.55 -4.04 30.84
CA ASP A 359 16.36 -4.71 30.29
C ASP A 359 16.70 -6.14 29.87
N ASP A 360 16.46 -7.09 30.78
CA ASP A 360 16.74 -8.51 30.56
C ASP A 360 15.96 -9.11 29.37
N GLY A 361 14.77 -8.57 29.08
CA GLY A 361 13.95 -9.01 27.95
C GLY A 361 14.57 -8.62 26.61
N GLU A 362 14.97 -7.36 26.48
CA GLU A 362 15.68 -6.85 25.31
C GLU A 362 17.04 -7.55 25.14
N ILE A 363 17.78 -7.79 26.23
CA ILE A 363 19.06 -8.53 26.21
C ILE A 363 18.85 -9.94 25.65
N ALA A 364 17.90 -10.70 26.20
CA ALA A 364 17.65 -12.07 25.77
C ALA A 364 17.21 -12.13 24.30
N MET A 365 16.32 -11.21 23.90
CA MET A 365 15.85 -11.10 22.51
C MET A 365 17.01 -10.80 21.55
N THR A 366 17.88 -9.84 21.86
CA THR A 366 19.01 -9.50 20.99
C THR A 366 20.05 -10.62 20.92
N LEU A 367 20.35 -11.29 22.04
CA LEU A 367 21.29 -12.42 22.05
C LEU A 367 20.78 -13.60 21.21
N ASN A 368 19.48 -13.90 21.25
CA ASN A 368 18.90 -14.94 20.41
C ASN A 368 19.12 -14.64 18.92
N ASN A 369 18.89 -13.40 18.49
CA ASN A 369 19.07 -12.98 17.10
C ASN A 369 20.54 -13.01 16.66
N LEU A 370 21.46 -12.54 17.52
CA LEU A 370 22.89 -12.64 17.26
C LEU A 370 23.37 -14.10 17.14
N ALA A 371 22.84 -14.99 17.98
CA ALA A 371 23.18 -16.41 17.93
C ALA A 371 22.68 -17.09 16.64
N MET A 372 21.47 -16.74 16.17
CA MET A 372 20.98 -17.21 14.86
C MET A 372 21.88 -16.70 13.73
N LEU A 373 22.27 -15.42 13.76
CA LEU A 373 23.12 -14.80 12.75
C LEU A 373 24.50 -15.45 12.65
N ASP A 374 25.11 -15.80 13.79
CA ASP A 374 26.41 -16.49 13.83
C ASP A 374 26.30 -17.96 13.38
N GLY A 375 25.10 -18.56 13.39
CA GLY A 375 24.83 -19.91 12.87
C GLY A 375 24.51 -19.95 11.37
N ASP A 376 24.10 -18.82 10.79
CA ASP A 376 23.78 -18.65 9.36
C ASP A 376 25.02 -18.25 8.51
N GLN A 377 26.17 -18.02 9.15
CA GLN A 377 27.49 -17.74 8.55
C GLN A 377 28.33 -19.02 8.44
#